data_AF-A0A1V4VXQ3-F1
#
_entry.id   AF-A0A1V4VXQ3-F1
#
_cell.length_a   1.000
_cell.length_b   1.000
_cell.length_c   1.000
_cell.angle_alpha   90.00
_cell.angle_beta   90.00
_cell.angle_gamma   90.00
#
_symmetry.space_group_name_H-M   'P 1'
#
loop_
_entity.id
_entity.type
_entity.pdbx_description
1 polymer ?
#
loop_
_entity_poly.entity_id
_entity_poly.type
_entity_poly.pdbx_seq_one_letter_code
_entity_poly.pdbx_strand_id
1 'polypeptide(L)'
;MDKKMIRFIDSSYKDLFSIPDGGNVALTLFDGETIIRPCQYMDECHAKIGHRVFHICEFAEIMERNGTIYTPEVRQKGDIFGTYEIYQIKDIRSTDYCFRSYAEAAQKISRSDYTRMYAGMLAPNMPLDRLYAKHNMDNRPFGDRMRSLSMSDVVVINRDGKSTAYYVDTGFKEVPQFLNINQQERQQGKNKGAPQPAIPKKRREPER
;
A
#
# COMPACT_ATOMS: atom_id res chain seq x y z
N MET A 1 -7.71 -33.40 14.80
CA MET A 1 -6.45 -32.92 14.17
C MET A 1 -6.51 -31.42 14.17
N ASP A 2 -5.58 -30.76 14.85
CA ASP A 2 -5.48 -29.31 14.81
C ASP A 2 -5.22 -28.86 13.37
N LYS A 3 -6.01 -27.90 12.89
CA LYS A 3 -5.78 -27.32 11.56
C LYS A 3 -4.45 -26.58 11.60
N LYS A 4 -3.54 -26.96 10.71
CA LYS A 4 -2.29 -26.23 10.49
C LYS A 4 -2.62 -24.83 9.97
N MET A 5 -1.98 -23.82 10.56
CA MET A 5 -2.20 -22.42 10.25
C MET A 5 -0.89 -21.80 9.77
N ILE A 6 -0.97 -21.01 8.71
CA ILE A 6 0.15 -20.25 8.15
C ILE A 6 0.06 -18.84 8.70
N ARG A 7 1.11 -18.41 9.42
CA ARG A 7 1.19 -17.08 10.02
C ARG A 7 1.70 -16.06 9.02
N PHE A 8 1.10 -14.88 9.04
CA PHE A 8 1.55 -13.71 8.30
C PHE A 8 1.91 -12.61 9.30
N ILE A 9 3.13 -12.09 9.16
CA ILE A 9 3.74 -11.09 10.04
C ILE A 9 4.17 -9.87 9.22
N ASP A 10 4.31 -8.71 9.84
CA ASP A 10 5.02 -7.59 9.22
C ASP A 10 6.55 -7.77 9.26
N SER A 11 7.30 -6.85 8.63
CA SER A 11 8.77 -6.89 8.61
C SER A 11 9.41 -6.65 9.99
N SER A 12 8.63 -6.28 11.00
CA SER A 12 9.07 -6.11 12.39
C SER A 12 8.68 -7.30 13.27
N TYR A 13 8.33 -8.43 12.66
CA TYR A 13 7.93 -9.67 13.32
C TYR A 13 6.65 -9.56 14.17
N LYS A 14 5.72 -8.66 13.80
CA LYS A 14 4.41 -8.54 14.44
C LYS A 14 3.38 -9.38 13.69
N ASP A 15 2.67 -10.23 14.41
CA ASP A 15 1.54 -11.00 13.87
C ASP A 15 0.44 -10.09 13.32
N LEU A 16 -0.04 -10.43 12.12
CA LEU A 16 -1.09 -9.70 11.40
C LEU A 16 -2.36 -10.54 11.29
N PHE A 17 -2.22 -11.76 10.76
CA PHE A 17 -3.29 -12.72 10.59
C PHE A 17 -2.72 -14.13 10.38
N SER A 18 -3.60 -15.12 10.31
CA SER A 18 -3.23 -16.48 9.91
C SER A 18 -4.29 -17.08 8.99
N ILE A 19 -3.86 -17.89 8.03
CA ILE A 19 -4.77 -18.62 7.12
C ILE A 19 -4.61 -20.12 7.34
N PRO A 20 -5.68 -20.92 7.17
CA PRO A 20 -5.56 -22.37 7.21
C PRO A 20 -4.66 -22.87 6.06
N ASP A 21 -4.01 -24.02 6.28
CA ASP A 21 -3.27 -24.72 5.23
C ASP A 21 -4.16 -24.98 3.99
N GLY A 22 -3.63 -24.69 2.81
CA GLY A 22 -4.36 -24.68 1.54
C GLY A 22 -5.19 -23.41 1.27
N GLY A 23 -5.22 -22.46 2.20
CA GLY A 23 -5.88 -21.15 2.01
C GLY A 23 -5.12 -20.23 1.05
N ASN A 24 -5.70 -19.06 0.78
CA ASN A 24 -5.13 -18.08 -0.15
C ASN A 24 -4.78 -16.76 0.54
N VAL A 25 -3.72 -16.12 0.05
CA VAL A 25 -3.38 -14.73 0.35
C VAL A 25 -3.61 -13.86 -0.88
N ALA A 26 -4.25 -12.71 -0.71
CA ALA A 26 -4.39 -11.68 -1.74
C ALA A 26 -3.28 -10.65 -1.58
N LEU A 27 -2.49 -10.44 -2.63
CA LEU A 27 -1.40 -9.47 -2.68
C LEU A 27 -1.85 -8.27 -3.52
N THR A 28 -1.96 -7.10 -2.93
CA THR A 28 -2.19 -5.84 -3.65
C THR A 28 -0.87 -5.14 -3.87
N LEU A 29 -0.40 -5.16 -5.12
CA LEU A 29 0.85 -4.53 -5.55
C LEU A 29 0.73 -3.00 -5.46
N PHE A 30 1.89 -2.33 -5.53
CA PHE A 30 1.95 -0.87 -5.39
C PHE A 30 1.20 -0.11 -6.49
N ASP A 31 1.03 -0.68 -7.68
CA ASP A 31 0.22 -0.09 -8.76
C ASP A 31 -1.29 -0.30 -8.58
N GLY A 32 -1.70 -1.11 -7.60
CA GLY A 32 -3.08 -1.47 -7.32
C GLY A 32 -3.54 -2.80 -7.93
N GLU A 33 -2.68 -3.51 -8.68
CA GLU A 33 -3.01 -4.86 -9.15
C GLU A 33 -3.13 -5.82 -7.96
N THR A 34 -4.19 -6.64 -7.93
CA THR A 34 -4.38 -7.67 -6.91
C THR A 34 -4.15 -9.06 -7.49
N ILE A 35 -3.27 -9.83 -6.85
CA ILE A 35 -2.91 -11.19 -7.24
C ILE A 35 -3.21 -12.13 -6.07
N ILE A 36 -3.98 -13.19 -6.32
CA ILE A 36 -4.27 -14.23 -5.32
C ILE A 36 -3.25 -15.36 -5.44
N ARG A 37 -2.69 -15.79 -4.31
CA ARG A 37 -1.72 -16.89 -4.23
C ARG A 37 -2.19 -17.98 -3.26
N PRO A 38 -2.19 -19.26 -3.68
CA PRO A 38 -2.41 -20.37 -2.78
C PRO A 38 -1.23 -20.54 -1.84
N CYS A 39 -1.51 -20.93 -0.61
CA CYS A 39 -0.54 -21.08 0.45
C CYS A 39 -0.55 -22.51 1.00
N GLN A 40 0.63 -23.10 1.17
CA GLN A 40 0.79 -24.42 1.80
C GLN A 40 1.71 -24.28 3.02
N TYR A 41 1.29 -24.86 4.14
CA TYR A 41 2.05 -24.90 5.38
C TYR A 41 3.22 -25.87 5.20
N MET A 42 4.46 -25.41 5.46
CA MET A 42 5.63 -26.27 5.47
C MET A 42 6.04 -26.57 6.92
N ASP A 43 6.27 -25.52 7.70
CA ASP A 43 6.57 -25.57 9.14
C ASP A 43 6.17 -24.24 9.81
N GLU A 44 6.58 -24.00 11.05
CA GLU A 44 6.22 -22.81 11.83
C GLU A 44 6.74 -21.48 11.25
N CYS A 45 7.85 -21.52 10.51
CA CYS A 45 8.52 -20.35 9.96
C CYS A 45 8.53 -20.32 8.43
N HIS A 46 8.13 -21.42 7.76
CA HIS A 46 8.11 -21.53 6.32
C HIS A 46 6.72 -21.81 5.75
N ALA A 47 6.42 -21.13 4.66
CA ALA A 47 5.22 -21.34 3.87
C ALA A 47 5.55 -21.32 2.38
N LYS A 48 4.88 -22.18 1.61
CA LYS A 48 4.89 -22.07 0.16
C LYS A 48 3.77 -21.12 -0.26
N ILE A 49 4.12 -20.02 -0.91
CA ILE A 49 3.18 -19.00 -1.38
C ILE A 49 3.27 -18.95 -2.91
N GLY A 50 2.20 -19.38 -3.58
CA GLY A 50 2.22 -19.67 -5.01
C GLY A 50 3.19 -20.82 -5.32
N HIS A 51 4.28 -20.50 -6.03
CA HIS A 51 5.24 -21.51 -6.50
C HIS A 51 6.53 -21.58 -5.67
N ARG A 52 6.73 -20.66 -4.71
CA ARG A 52 7.98 -20.50 -3.98
C ARG A 52 7.78 -20.69 -2.48
N VAL A 53 8.75 -21.33 -1.83
CA VAL A 53 8.84 -21.43 -0.36
C VAL A 53 9.54 -20.19 0.17
N PHE A 54 8.98 -19.59 1.22
CA PHE A 54 9.52 -18.42 1.90
C PHE A 54 9.68 -18.73 3.38
N HIS A 55 10.72 -18.17 3.98
CA HIS A 55 10.68 -17.85 5.41
C HIS A 55 9.71 -16.67 5.62
N ILE A 56 8.89 -16.69 6.68
CA ILE A 56 7.87 -15.66 6.90
C ILE A 56 8.43 -14.22 6.98
N CYS A 57 9.62 -14.04 7.56
CA CYS A 57 10.31 -12.73 7.58
C CYS A 57 10.72 -12.30 6.17
N GLU A 58 11.26 -13.22 5.37
CA GLU A 58 11.70 -12.91 4.02
C GLU A 58 10.50 -12.45 3.17
N PHE A 59 9.37 -13.16 3.29
CA PHE A 59 8.14 -12.74 2.64
C PHE A 59 7.74 -11.32 3.06
N ALA A 60 7.68 -11.04 4.37
CA ALA A 60 7.28 -9.75 4.89
C ALA A 60 8.20 -8.60 4.44
N GLU A 61 9.52 -8.82 4.46
CA GLU A 61 10.53 -7.85 4.01
C GLU A 61 10.44 -7.58 2.50
N ILE A 62 10.22 -8.62 1.68
CA ILE A 62 10.02 -8.45 0.24
C ILE A 62 8.75 -7.65 -0.05
N MET A 63 7.63 -7.99 0.62
CA MET A 63 6.36 -7.28 0.41
C MET A 63 6.48 -5.81 0.80
N GLU A 64 7.12 -5.52 1.94
CA GLU A 64 7.40 -4.16 2.38
C GLU A 64 8.27 -3.39 1.38
N ARG A 65 9.40 -3.96 0.97
CA ARG A 65 10.30 -3.32 0.03
C ARG A 65 9.61 -3.00 -1.30
N ASN A 66 8.60 -3.78 -1.68
CA ASN A 66 7.81 -3.60 -2.89
C ASN A 66 6.57 -2.71 -2.71
N GLY A 67 6.28 -2.23 -1.49
CA GLY A 67 5.05 -1.50 -1.19
C GLY A 67 3.79 -2.34 -1.42
N THR A 68 3.89 -3.66 -1.21
CA THR A 68 2.82 -4.63 -1.41
C THR A 68 2.07 -4.87 -0.11
N ILE A 69 0.75 -4.74 -0.17
CA ILE A 69 -0.17 -5.09 0.92
C ILE A 69 -0.59 -6.55 0.72
N TYR A 70 -0.72 -7.32 1.80
CA TYR A 70 -1.21 -8.68 1.74
C TYR A 70 -2.27 -8.95 2.80
N THR A 71 -3.35 -9.58 2.39
CA THR A 71 -4.51 -9.88 3.25
C THR A 71 -4.94 -11.32 3.03
N PRO A 72 -5.62 -11.96 4.00
CA PRO A 72 -6.28 -13.22 3.70
C PRO A 72 -7.37 -12.99 2.66
N GLU A 73 -7.60 -13.97 1.77
CA GLU A 73 -8.73 -13.91 0.83
C GLU A 73 -10.07 -13.86 1.58
N VAL A 74 -10.16 -14.64 2.65
CA VAL A 74 -11.31 -14.66 3.57
C VAL A 74 -10.86 -14.14 4.92
N ARG A 75 -11.37 -12.96 5.31
CA ARG A 75 -11.12 -12.40 6.64
C ARG A 75 -11.66 -13.31 7.73
N GLN A 76 -10.86 -13.51 8.78
CA GLN A 76 -11.21 -14.32 9.93
C GLN A 76 -11.39 -13.47 11.18
N LYS A 77 -12.17 -14.00 12.13
CA LYS A 77 -12.30 -13.39 13.45
C LYS A 77 -10.95 -13.49 14.18
N GLY A 78 -10.30 -12.36 14.41
CA GLY A 78 -8.97 -12.30 15.02
C GLY A 78 -7.87 -11.76 14.10
N ASP A 79 -8.18 -11.39 12.85
CA ASP A 79 -7.27 -10.60 12.02
C ASP A 79 -7.06 -9.20 12.66
N ILE A 80 -5.82 -8.80 12.91
CA ILE A 80 -5.47 -7.60 13.71
C ILE A 80 -4.66 -6.56 12.92
N PHE A 81 -4.65 -6.65 11.59
CA PHE A 81 -3.85 -5.79 10.73
C PHE A 81 -4.61 -4.58 10.20
N GLY A 82 -3.85 -3.52 9.93
CA GLY A 82 -4.25 -2.39 9.09
C GLY A 82 -3.33 -2.22 7.90
N THR A 83 -3.48 -1.11 7.20
CA THR A 83 -2.53 -0.65 6.18
C THR A 83 -2.26 0.82 6.38
N TYR A 84 -1.19 1.31 5.77
CA TYR A 84 -0.94 2.73 5.66
C TYR A 84 -0.45 3.10 4.27
N GLU A 85 -0.67 4.35 3.89
CA GLU A 85 -0.22 4.94 2.65
C GLU A 85 0.52 6.25 2.96
N ILE A 86 1.51 6.59 2.13
CA ILE A 86 2.24 7.86 2.21
C ILE A 86 1.98 8.65 0.95
N TYR A 87 1.63 9.92 1.14
CA TYR A 87 1.32 10.88 0.10
C TYR A 87 2.29 12.04 0.15
N GLN A 88 2.90 12.36 -0.99
CA GLN A 88 3.81 13.49 -1.12
C GLN A 88 3.29 14.44 -2.21
N ILE A 89 3.53 15.74 -2.03
CA ILE A 89 3.16 16.78 -2.99
C ILE A 89 3.87 16.51 -4.33
N LYS A 90 3.11 16.58 -5.43
CA LYS A 90 3.56 16.32 -6.80
C LYS A 90 4.56 17.35 -7.29
N ASP A 91 4.19 18.63 -7.16
CA ASP A 91 4.98 19.76 -7.63
C ASP A 91 5.35 20.66 -6.46
N ILE A 92 6.52 20.34 -5.89
CA ILE A 92 7.10 21.06 -4.75
C ILE A 92 7.30 22.56 -5.05
N ARG A 93 7.50 22.93 -6.32
CA ARG A 93 7.80 24.31 -6.71
C ARG A 93 6.53 25.15 -6.86
N SER A 94 5.44 24.55 -7.35
CA SER A 94 4.18 25.27 -7.56
C SER A 94 3.23 25.22 -6.36
N THR A 95 3.41 24.29 -5.43
CA THR A 95 2.56 24.19 -4.24
C THR A 95 3.10 25.09 -3.12
N ASP A 96 2.43 26.23 -2.92
CA ASP A 96 2.87 27.30 -2.02
C ASP A 96 2.89 26.92 -0.51
N TYR A 97 2.23 25.81 -0.15
CA TYR A 97 2.24 25.23 1.19
C TYR A 97 3.19 24.02 1.34
N CYS A 98 4.00 23.71 0.33
CA CYS A 98 5.01 22.66 0.46
C CYS A 98 6.01 23.00 1.57
N PHE A 99 6.31 22.01 2.42
CA PHE A 99 7.14 22.14 3.62
C PHE A 99 6.68 23.23 4.61
N ARG A 100 5.39 23.55 4.64
CA ARG A 100 4.79 24.46 5.62
C ARG A 100 4.17 23.73 6.79
N SER A 101 4.04 24.42 7.92
CA SER A 101 3.32 23.89 9.08
C SER A 101 1.85 23.61 8.72
N TYR A 102 1.19 22.76 9.49
CA TYR A 102 -0.24 22.52 9.29
C TYR A 102 -1.05 23.82 9.44
N ALA A 103 -0.64 24.73 10.34
CA ALA A 103 -1.31 26.01 10.56
C ALA A 103 -1.34 26.88 9.28
N GLU A 104 -0.28 26.85 8.48
CA GLU A 104 -0.19 27.60 7.22
C GLU A 104 -0.89 26.86 6.06
N ALA A 105 -0.88 25.52 6.08
CA ALA A 105 -1.35 24.67 5.00
C ALA A 105 -2.84 24.31 5.08
N ALA A 106 -3.46 24.30 6.27
CA ALA A 106 -4.75 23.63 6.53
C ALA A 106 -5.88 23.96 5.54
N GLN A 107 -5.97 25.22 5.12
CA GLN A 107 -7.02 25.70 4.20
C GLN A 107 -6.73 25.42 2.71
N LYS A 108 -5.50 25.03 2.39
CA LYS A 108 -5.01 24.85 1.02
C LYS A 108 -4.86 23.37 0.63
N ILE A 109 -4.74 22.49 1.61
CA ILE A 109 -4.52 21.05 1.37
C ILE A 109 -5.64 20.48 0.51
N SER A 110 -5.27 20.03 -0.69
CA SER A 110 -6.15 19.29 -1.60
C SER A 110 -5.54 17.94 -1.93
N ARG A 111 -6.36 16.88 -1.94
CA ARG A 111 -5.90 15.52 -2.31
C ARG A 111 -5.28 15.46 -3.70
N SER A 112 -5.73 16.33 -4.62
CA SER A 112 -5.24 16.44 -6.00
C SER A 112 -3.76 16.81 -6.09
N ASP A 113 -3.23 17.49 -5.08
CA ASP A 113 -1.87 18.03 -5.09
C ASP A 113 -0.83 16.95 -4.75
N TYR A 114 -1.31 15.77 -4.34
CA TYR A 114 -0.51 14.68 -3.81
C TYR A 114 -0.54 13.43 -4.69
N THR A 115 0.60 12.74 -4.75
CA THR A 115 0.73 11.39 -5.30
C THR A 115 0.94 10.40 -4.17
N ARG A 116 0.33 9.20 -4.29
CA ARG A 116 0.65 8.08 -3.40
C ARG A 116 2.05 7.61 -3.74
N MET A 117 2.97 7.72 -2.78
CA MET A 117 4.36 7.32 -2.95
C MET A 117 4.66 5.94 -2.36
N TYR A 118 3.88 5.50 -1.38
CA TYR A 118 4.07 4.21 -0.74
C TYR A 118 2.76 3.66 -0.16
N ALA A 119 2.69 2.34 -0.01
CA ALA A 119 1.64 1.63 0.70
C ALA A 119 2.26 0.42 1.45
N GLY A 120 1.76 0.07 2.63
CA GLY A 120 2.31 -1.05 3.39
C GLY A 120 1.38 -1.57 4.49
N MET A 121 1.76 -2.72 5.05
CA MET A 121 1.07 -3.33 6.19
C MET A 121 1.28 -2.50 7.46
N LEU A 122 0.23 -2.40 8.28
CA LEU A 122 0.28 -1.74 9.58
C LEU A 122 -0.07 -2.75 10.68
N ALA A 123 0.91 -3.09 11.51
CA ALA A 123 0.66 -3.90 12.70
C ALA A 123 -0.33 -3.21 13.68
N PRO A 124 -1.00 -3.98 14.54
CA PRO A 124 -1.81 -3.42 15.60
C PRO A 124 -0.95 -2.53 16.50
N ASN A 125 -1.52 -1.43 16.98
CA ASN A 125 -0.87 -0.49 17.89
C ASN A 125 0.45 0.13 17.38
N MET A 126 0.72 0.13 16.07
CA MET A 126 1.87 0.85 15.51
C MET A 126 1.62 2.37 15.54
N PRO A 127 2.38 3.17 16.32
CA PRO A 127 2.24 4.63 16.34
C PRO A 127 2.87 5.29 15.11
N LEU A 128 2.36 6.49 14.78
CA LEU A 128 2.84 7.29 13.65
C LEU A 128 4.34 7.65 13.76
N ASP A 129 4.87 7.89 14.96
CA ASP A 129 6.29 8.21 15.15
C ASP A 129 7.22 7.06 14.73
N ARG A 130 6.77 5.81 14.86
CA ARG A 130 7.54 4.64 14.39
C ARG A 130 7.51 4.54 12.87
N LEU A 131 6.39 4.89 12.22
CA LEU A 131 6.34 5.03 10.78
C LEU A 131 7.25 6.18 10.32
N TYR A 132 7.26 7.30 11.04
CA TYR A 132 8.15 8.42 10.75
C TYR A 132 9.61 8.01 10.79
N ALA A 133 10.05 7.38 11.90
CA ALA A 133 11.40 6.87 12.02
C ALA A 133 11.73 5.91 10.87
N LYS A 134 10.83 4.96 10.58
CA LYS A 134 11.01 3.97 9.51
C LYS A 134 11.23 4.58 8.14
N HIS A 135 10.43 5.57 7.78
CA HIS A 135 10.51 6.26 6.49
C HIS A 135 11.53 7.40 6.44
N ASN A 136 12.36 7.51 7.47
CA ASN A 136 13.53 8.39 7.52
C ASN A 136 14.87 7.63 7.70
N MET A 137 14.84 6.30 7.82
CA MET A 137 16.06 5.49 7.83
C MET A 137 16.72 5.42 6.43
N ASP A 138 18.03 5.17 6.39
CA ASP A 138 18.78 5.00 5.14
C ASP A 138 18.28 3.81 4.31
N ASN A 139 17.88 2.73 4.98
CA ASN A 139 17.35 1.51 4.36
C ASN A 139 15.81 1.50 4.25
N ARG A 140 15.16 2.67 4.32
CA ARG A 140 13.69 2.77 4.24
C ARG A 140 13.15 2.12 2.96
N PRO A 141 11.95 1.52 3.00
CA PRO A 141 11.32 1.03 1.78
C PRO A 141 11.09 2.19 0.81
N PHE A 142 11.25 1.92 -0.49
CA PHE A 142 11.11 2.92 -1.56
C PHE A 142 12.07 4.12 -1.45
N GLY A 143 13.22 4.01 -0.77
CA GLY A 143 14.19 5.11 -0.63
C GLY A 143 14.61 5.79 -1.93
N ASP A 144 14.68 5.03 -3.04
CA ASP A 144 15.02 5.55 -4.39
C ASP A 144 13.83 6.14 -5.15
N ARG A 145 12.59 5.91 -4.68
CA ARG A 145 11.34 6.30 -5.35
C ARG A 145 10.56 7.35 -4.57
N MET A 146 10.79 7.46 -3.27
CA MET A 146 10.08 8.32 -2.35
C MET A 146 11.09 9.10 -1.48
N ARG A 147 10.83 10.39 -1.30
CA ARG A 147 11.63 11.22 -0.38
C ARG A 147 11.37 10.76 1.05
N SER A 148 12.31 11.00 1.95
CA SER A 148 12.06 10.76 3.38
C SER A 148 10.78 11.46 3.84
N LEU A 149 10.05 10.83 4.76
CA LEU A 149 8.78 11.38 5.25
C LEU A 149 9.04 12.70 5.98
N SER A 150 8.41 13.79 5.54
CA SER A 150 8.71 15.13 6.03
C SER A 150 7.47 16.03 6.10
N MET A 151 7.65 17.23 6.64
CA MET A 151 6.61 18.25 6.73
C MET A 151 5.93 18.43 5.37
N SER A 152 4.61 18.56 5.38
CA SER A 152 3.70 18.60 4.21
C SER A 152 3.31 17.29 3.56
N ASP A 153 3.95 16.18 3.92
CA ASP A 153 3.47 14.85 3.51
C ASP A 153 2.22 14.46 4.32
N VAL A 154 1.44 13.51 3.79
CA VAL A 154 0.25 12.96 4.46
C VAL A 154 0.35 11.45 4.59
N VAL A 155 0.14 10.93 5.80
CA VAL A 155 0.01 9.49 6.07
C VAL A 155 -1.46 9.15 6.22
N VAL A 156 -1.96 8.21 5.43
CA VAL A 156 -3.31 7.66 5.58
C VAL A 156 -3.22 6.29 6.23
N ILE A 157 -3.91 6.09 7.35
CA ILE A 157 -4.03 4.80 8.03
C ILE A 157 -5.40 4.21 7.71
N ASN A 158 -5.45 2.94 7.35
CA ASN A 158 -6.69 2.17 7.21
C ASN A 158 -6.69 1.03 8.24
N ARG A 159 -7.67 1.03 9.15
CA ARG A 159 -7.86 -0.03 10.14
C ARG A 159 -9.36 -0.27 10.33
N ASP A 160 -9.77 -1.53 10.34
CA ASP A 160 -11.18 -1.93 10.58
C ASP A 160 -12.22 -1.22 9.71
N GLY A 161 -11.87 -0.99 8.43
CA GLY A 161 -12.75 -0.29 7.47
C GLY A 161 -12.84 1.23 7.68
N LYS A 162 -12.10 1.79 8.63
CA LYS A 162 -11.99 3.23 8.86
C LYS A 162 -10.64 3.75 8.37
N SER A 163 -10.68 4.86 7.65
CA SER A 163 -9.50 5.60 7.22
C SER A 163 -9.34 6.86 8.07
N THR A 164 -8.10 7.19 8.46
CA THR A 164 -7.72 8.47 9.06
C THR A 164 -6.49 9.01 8.35
N ALA A 165 -6.46 10.32 8.08
CA ALA A 165 -5.36 10.99 7.39
C ALA A 165 -4.65 11.94 8.35
N TYR A 166 -3.31 11.94 8.29
CA TYR A 166 -2.45 12.71 9.17
C TYR A 166 -1.43 13.51 8.35
N TYR A 167 -1.49 14.82 8.43
CA TYR A 167 -0.49 15.73 7.91
C TYR A 167 0.75 15.70 8.82
N VAL A 168 1.93 15.61 8.21
CA VAL A 168 3.22 15.66 8.91
C VAL A 168 3.61 17.12 9.17
N ASP A 169 3.86 17.44 10.43
CA ASP A 169 4.34 18.73 10.95
C ASP A 169 5.48 18.43 11.94
N THR A 170 5.66 19.24 13.00
CA THR A 170 6.46 18.88 14.20
C THR A 170 5.94 17.64 14.94
N GLY A 171 4.77 17.15 14.54
CA GLY A 171 4.19 15.87 14.90
C GLY A 171 3.16 15.49 13.82
N PHE A 172 1.99 15.02 14.22
CA PHE A 172 0.93 14.65 13.29
C PHE A 172 -0.36 15.44 13.57
N LYS A 173 -0.99 15.95 12.51
CA LYS A 173 -2.28 16.65 12.58
C LYS A 173 -3.31 15.95 11.72
N GLU A 174 -4.47 15.63 12.28
CA GLU A 174 -5.56 15.02 11.51
C GLU A 174 -6.06 15.97 10.41
N VAL A 175 -6.20 15.43 9.21
CA VAL A 175 -6.64 16.15 8.01
C VAL A 175 -7.77 15.37 7.32
N PRO A 176 -8.97 15.29 7.94
CA PRO A 176 -10.06 14.44 7.45
C PRO A 176 -10.52 14.80 6.02
N GLN A 177 -10.42 16.07 5.63
CA GLN A 177 -10.73 16.52 4.27
C GLN A 177 -9.87 15.86 3.19
N PHE A 178 -8.69 15.33 3.55
CA PHE A 178 -7.81 14.61 2.62
C PHE A 178 -8.43 13.31 2.10
N LEU A 179 -9.36 12.71 2.87
CA LEU A 179 -10.06 11.49 2.49
C LEU A 179 -11.25 11.73 1.55
N ASN A 180 -11.64 12.99 1.34
CA ASN A 180 -12.70 13.37 0.43
C ASN A 180 -12.18 13.30 -1.01
N ILE A 181 -12.14 12.09 -1.56
CA ILE A 181 -11.82 11.88 -2.96
C ILE A 181 -13.00 12.44 -3.77
N ASN A 182 -12.81 13.59 -4.42
CA ASN A 182 -13.77 14.09 -5.40
C ASN A 182 -14.07 12.95 -6.40
N GLN A 183 -15.36 12.63 -6.58
CA GLN A 183 -15.84 11.45 -7.34
C GLN A 183 -15.26 11.32 -8.77
N GLN A 184 -14.65 12.39 -9.29
CA GLN A 184 -13.98 12.45 -10.59
C GLN A 184 -12.73 11.56 -10.70
N GLU A 185 -11.98 11.31 -9.62
CA GLU A 185 -10.76 10.47 -9.68
C GLU A 185 -11.06 8.97 -9.85
N ARG A 186 -12.21 8.48 -9.34
CA ARG A 186 -12.64 7.07 -9.56
C ARG A 186 -12.98 6.76 -11.02
N GLN A 187 -13.32 7.77 -11.82
CA GLN A 187 -13.68 7.61 -13.24
C GLN A 187 -12.43 7.61 -14.15
N GLN A 188 -11.37 8.32 -13.78
CA GLN A 188 -10.12 8.31 -14.56
C GLN A 188 -9.31 7.01 -14.45
N GLY A 189 -9.42 6.27 -13.33
CA GLY A 189 -8.83 4.95 -13.17
C GLY A 189 -9.46 3.87 -14.07
N LYS A 190 -10.74 4.01 -14.44
CA LYS A 190 -11.43 3.07 -15.34
C LYS A 190 -11.13 3.32 -16.83
N ASN A 191 -10.79 4.54 -17.22
CA ASN A 191 -10.59 4.89 -18.64
C ASN A 191 -9.17 4.64 -19.18
N LYS A 192 -8.20 4.23 -18.35
CA LYS A 192 -6.84 3.90 -18.80
C LYS A 192 -6.63 2.42 -19.15
N GLY A 193 -7.66 1.57 -19.02
CA GLY A 193 -7.57 0.12 -19.22
C GLY A 193 -8.25 -0.44 -20.48
N ALA A 194 -8.84 0.39 -21.36
CA ALA A 194 -9.44 -0.10 -22.59
C ALA A 194 -8.40 -0.15 -23.72
N PRO A 195 -8.08 -1.33 -24.30
CA PRO A 195 -7.26 -1.40 -25.50
C PRO A 195 -8.00 -0.72 -26.66
N GLN A 196 -7.32 0.17 -27.37
CA GLN A 196 -7.84 0.67 -28.65
C GLN A 196 -7.97 -0.52 -29.62
N PRO A 197 -9.12 -0.71 -30.30
CA PRO A 197 -9.28 -1.79 -31.26
C PRO A 197 -8.30 -1.60 -32.42
N ALA A 198 -7.50 -2.63 -32.69
CA ALA A 198 -6.55 -2.65 -33.79
C ALA A 198 -7.29 -2.49 -35.13
N ILE A 199 -6.90 -1.48 -35.91
CA ILE A 199 -7.38 -1.28 -37.28
C ILE A 199 -6.89 -2.47 -38.13
N PRO A 200 -7.77 -3.26 -38.78
CA PRO A 200 -7.35 -4.39 -39.57
C PRO A 200 -6.62 -3.92 -40.83
N LYS A 201 -5.37 -4.36 -41.00
CA LYS A 201 -4.59 -4.15 -42.24
C LYS A 201 -5.30 -4.88 -43.39
N LYS A 202 -5.80 -4.13 -44.38
CA LYS A 202 -6.29 -4.70 -45.66
C LYS A 202 -5.17 -5.53 -46.30
N ARG A 203 -5.42 -6.83 -46.48
CA ARG A 203 -4.63 -7.68 -47.39
C ARG A 203 -4.78 -7.13 -48.80
N ARG A 204 -3.67 -6.81 -49.46
CA ARG A 204 -3.66 -6.63 -50.92
C ARG A 204 -3.74 -8.01 -51.55
N GLU A 205 -4.75 -8.24 -52.38
CA GLU A 205 -4.80 -9.40 -53.28
C GLU A 205 -3.77 -9.20 -54.40
N PRO A 206 -3.18 -10.28 -54.93
CA PRO A 206 -2.27 -10.19 -56.05
C PRO A 206 -3.06 -9.97 -57.36
N GLU A 207 -2.69 -8.94 -58.13
CA GLU A 207 -3.18 -8.75 -59.49
C GLU A 207 -2.73 -9.93 -60.37
N ARG A 208 -3.66 -10.41 -61.21
CA ARG A 208 -3.43 -11.39 -62.28
C ARG A 208 -3.00 -10.69 -63.56
#